data_AF-Q2SGG1-F1
#
_entry.id   AF-Q2SGG1-F1
#
_cell.length_a   1.000
_cell.length_b   1.000
_cell.length_c   1.000
_cell.angle_alpha   90.00
_cell.angle_beta   90.00
_cell.angle_gamma   90.00
#
_symmetry.space_group_name_H-M   'P 1'
#
loop_
_entity.id
_entity.type
_entity.pdbx_description
1 polymer ?
#
loop_
_entity_poly.entity_id
_entity_poly.type
_entity_poly.pdbx_seq_one_letter_code
_entity_poly.pdbx_strand_id
1 'polypeptide(L)'
;MEIVSAWLLYHRASMDPFSPMNLDGSEYMVGVGVVPATSMREALDLFDKYLAESKMTLMDLWKCEQYKGPIGIGGPIHEPSLNEPELGVTASQALENDCIYYVGGISSEALEYGEELGHEEG
;
A
#
# COMPACT_ATOMS: atom_id res chain seq x y z
N MET A 1 -9.76 26.67 2.64
CA MET A 1 -8.68 25.82 2.11
C MET A 1 -8.75 24.53 2.90
N GLU A 2 -9.18 23.45 2.26
CA GLU A 2 -9.29 22.15 2.93
C GLU A 2 -7.89 21.57 3.12
N ILE A 3 -7.66 20.95 4.27
CA ILE A 3 -6.34 20.43 4.63
C ILE A 3 -6.23 19.02 4.03
N VAL A 4 -5.47 18.89 2.94
CA VAL A 4 -5.13 17.59 2.35
C VAL A 4 -4.04 16.93 3.20
N SER A 5 -4.21 15.66 3.52
CA SER A 5 -3.26 14.83 4.26
C SER A 5 -2.95 13.55 3.50
N ALA A 6 -1.78 12.97 3.75
CA ALA A 6 -1.46 11.64 3.24
C ALA A 6 -2.09 10.59 4.15
N TRP A 7 -2.86 9.68 3.57
CA TRP A 7 -3.48 8.55 4.24
C TRP A 7 -2.77 7.27 3.84
N LEU A 8 -2.47 6.43 4.81
CA LEU A 8 -1.83 5.14 4.64
C LEU A 8 -2.88 4.05 4.73
N LEU A 9 -3.05 3.27 3.67
CA LEU A 9 -4.01 2.19 3.59
C LEU A 9 -3.24 0.89 3.45
N TYR A 10 -3.21 0.10 4.53
CA TYR A 10 -2.56 -1.20 4.61
C TYR A 10 -3.54 -2.27 4.19
N HIS A 11 -3.26 -2.95 3.10
CA HIS A 11 -4.30 -3.76 2.47
C HIS A 11 -3.77 -4.93 1.65
N ARG A 12 -4.69 -5.83 1.35
CA ARG A 12 -4.58 -6.89 0.35
C ARG A 12 -5.54 -6.58 -0.78
N ALA A 13 -5.08 -6.71 -2.03
CA ALA A 13 -5.93 -6.60 -3.19
C ALA A 13 -5.69 -7.76 -4.15
N SER A 14 -6.75 -8.27 -4.76
CA SER A 14 -6.65 -9.23 -5.85
C SER A 14 -6.14 -8.54 -7.10
N MET A 15 -5.36 -9.24 -7.91
CA MET A 15 -4.85 -8.75 -9.18
C MET A 15 -5.47 -9.57 -10.31
N ASP A 16 -6.19 -8.89 -11.20
CA ASP A 16 -6.63 -9.51 -12.44
C ASP A 16 -5.40 -9.91 -13.29
N PRO A 17 -5.45 -11.00 -14.07
CA PRO A 17 -4.35 -11.40 -14.96
C PRO A 17 -3.94 -10.32 -15.97
N PHE A 18 -4.84 -9.39 -16.28
CA PHE A 18 -4.58 -8.26 -17.18
C PHE A 18 -4.29 -6.95 -16.43
N SER A 19 -4.09 -7.00 -15.12
CA SER A 19 -3.65 -5.85 -14.33
C SER A 19 -2.23 -5.47 -14.75
N PRO A 20 -1.91 -4.17 -14.92
CA PRO A 20 -0.54 -3.72 -15.18
C PRO A 20 0.43 -4.03 -14.03
N MET A 21 -0.11 -4.33 -12.83
CA MET A 21 0.67 -4.74 -11.66
C MET A 21 0.95 -6.25 -11.62
N ASN A 22 0.24 -7.04 -12.43
CA ASN A 22 0.41 -8.48 -12.50
C ASN A 22 1.52 -8.84 -13.51
N LEU A 23 2.78 -8.76 -13.07
CA LEU A 23 3.95 -9.03 -13.90
C LEU A 23 4.44 -10.49 -13.79
N ASP A 24 4.06 -11.19 -12.72
CA ASP A 24 4.53 -12.53 -12.35
C ASP A 24 3.44 -13.60 -12.37
N GLY A 25 2.18 -13.23 -12.61
CA GLY A 25 1.03 -14.14 -12.57
C GLY A 25 0.35 -14.20 -11.20
N SER A 26 0.77 -13.40 -10.23
CA SER A 26 0.22 -13.39 -8.87
C SER A 26 -1.28 -13.11 -8.83
N GLU A 27 -1.98 -13.80 -7.93
CA GLU A 27 -3.43 -13.63 -7.72
C GLU A 27 -3.76 -12.44 -6.81
N TYR A 28 -2.83 -12.05 -5.94
CA TYR A 28 -3.01 -10.93 -5.03
C TYR A 28 -1.69 -10.22 -4.74
N MET A 29 -1.80 -8.99 -4.27
CA MET A 29 -0.69 -8.24 -3.68
C MET A 29 -1.07 -7.69 -2.32
N VAL A 30 -0.04 -7.50 -1.51
CA VAL A 30 -0.10 -6.88 -0.19
C VAL A 30 0.77 -5.64 -0.21
N GLY A 31 0.31 -4.53 0.38
CA GLY A 31 1.15 -3.34 0.50
C GLY A 31 0.43 -2.17 1.12
N VAL A 32 1.03 -0.98 0.97
CA VAL A 32 0.48 0.26 1.50
C VAL A 32 0.22 1.25 0.37
N GLY A 33 -1.05 1.62 0.23
CA GLY A 33 -1.47 2.75 -0.59
C GLY A 33 -1.28 4.06 0.18
N VAL A 34 -0.58 5.02 -0.42
CA VAL A 34 -0.40 6.38 0.09
C VAL A 34 -1.31 7.30 -0.71
N VAL A 35 -2.36 7.81 -0.07
CA VAL A 35 -3.47 8.50 -0.73
C VAL A 35 -3.58 9.94 -0.22
N PRO A 36 -3.42 10.96 -1.07
CA PRO A 36 -3.69 12.35 -0.69
C PRO A 36 -5.21 12.55 -0.62
N ALA A 37 -5.72 12.92 0.57
CA ALA A 37 -7.14 13.21 0.75
C ALA A 37 -7.40 14.12 1.96
N THR A 38 -8.53 14.81 1.96
CA THR A 38 -8.99 15.67 3.06
C THR A 38 -9.56 14.86 4.23
N SER A 39 -10.02 13.63 3.97
CA SER A 39 -10.64 12.76 4.97
C SER A 39 -10.36 11.28 4.71
N MET A 40 -10.49 10.46 5.74
CA MET A 40 -10.36 8.99 5.64
C MET A 40 -11.33 8.42 4.61
N ARG A 41 -12.58 8.90 4.60
CA ARG A 41 -13.61 8.42 3.68
C ARG A 41 -13.24 8.71 2.24
N GLU A 42 -12.80 9.93 1.96
CA GLU A 42 -12.32 10.30 0.64
C GLU A 42 -11.09 9.47 0.23
N ALA A 43 -10.16 9.21 1.16
CA ALA A 43 -9.01 8.35 0.88
C ALA A 43 -9.43 6.94 0.45
N LEU A 44 -10.40 6.34 1.14
CA LEU A 44 -10.94 5.01 0.77
C LEU A 44 -11.63 5.04 -0.59
N ASP A 45 -12.45 6.06 -0.86
CA ASP A 45 -13.17 6.20 -2.13
C ASP A 45 -12.21 6.42 -3.31
N LEU A 46 -11.14 7.19 -3.11
CA LEU A 46 -10.08 7.40 -4.11
C LEU A 46 -9.27 6.11 -4.34
N PHE A 47 -8.97 5.39 -3.27
CA PHE A 47 -8.19 4.17 -3.35
C PHE A 47 -8.95 3.04 -4.06
N ASP A 48 -10.24 2.86 -3.77
CA ASP A 48 -11.07 1.87 -4.44
C ASP A 48 -11.14 2.12 -5.95
N LYS A 49 -11.29 3.40 -6.36
CA LYS A 49 -11.23 3.79 -7.78
C LYS A 49 -9.89 3.46 -8.41
N TYR A 50 -8.79 3.80 -7.74
CA TYR A 50 -7.44 3.50 -8.21
C TYR A 50 -7.22 2.00 -8.43
N LEU A 51 -7.69 1.16 -7.49
CA LEU A 51 -7.63 -0.29 -7.61
C LEU A 51 -8.46 -0.76 -8.82
N ALA A 52 -9.69 -0.28 -8.96
CA ALA A 52 -10.56 -0.64 -10.08
C ALA A 52 -9.95 -0.26 -11.44
N GLU A 53 -9.36 0.93 -11.56
CA GLU A 53 -8.64 1.38 -12.76
C GLU A 53 -7.42 0.50 -13.07
N SER A 54 -6.77 -0.01 -12.03
CA SER A 54 -5.67 -0.96 -12.11
C SER A 54 -6.12 -2.42 -12.28
N LYS A 55 -7.42 -2.66 -12.51
CA LYS A 55 -8.03 -4.01 -12.56
C LYS A 55 -7.70 -4.85 -11.33
N MET A 56 -7.77 -4.22 -10.18
CA MET A 56 -7.59 -4.84 -8.89
C MET A 56 -8.86 -4.68 -8.07
N THR A 57 -9.00 -5.46 -7.01
CA THR A 57 -10.13 -5.36 -6.09
C THR A 57 -9.64 -5.51 -4.67
N LEU A 58 -10.06 -4.58 -3.80
CA LEU A 58 -9.73 -4.63 -2.39
C LEU A 58 -10.31 -5.90 -1.77
N MET A 59 -9.47 -6.72 -1.15
CA MET A 59 -9.89 -7.92 -0.43
C MET A 59 -9.99 -7.65 1.06
N ASP A 60 -8.90 -7.14 1.64
CA ASP A 60 -8.77 -6.86 3.06
C ASP A 60 -8.11 -5.50 3.27
N LEU A 61 -8.58 -4.76 4.28
CA LEU A 61 -7.99 -3.51 4.75
C LEU A 61 -7.70 -3.68 6.24
N TRP A 62 -6.42 -3.78 6.61
CA TRP A 62 -6.03 -3.99 8.02
C TRP A 62 -5.96 -2.68 8.79
N LYS A 63 -5.52 -1.61 8.12
CA LYS A 63 -5.29 -0.33 8.77
C LYS A 63 -5.48 0.82 7.79
N CYS A 64 -6.12 1.89 8.26
CA CYS A 64 -6.18 3.16 7.56
C CYS A 64 -5.85 4.27 8.56
N GLU A 65 -4.77 5.01 8.33
CA GLU A 65 -4.33 6.07 9.23
C GLU A 65 -3.77 7.27 8.48
N GLN A 66 -3.86 8.44 9.12
CA GLN A 66 -3.24 9.64 8.62
C GLN A 66 -1.74 9.60 8.89
N TYR A 67 -0.92 9.85 7.86
CA TYR A 67 0.51 10.01 8.02
C TYR A 67 0.81 11.27 8.85
N LYS A 68 1.45 11.09 10.01
CA LYS A 68 1.77 12.17 10.96
C LYS A 68 3.24 12.59 10.91
N GLY A 69 3.96 12.24 9.84
CA GLY A 69 5.39 12.45 9.73
C GLY A 69 6.22 11.38 10.45
N PRO A 70 7.56 11.47 10.38
CA PRO A 70 8.50 10.45 10.87
C PRO A 70 8.52 10.28 12.40
N ILE A 71 7.81 11.14 13.14
CA ILE A 71 7.76 11.10 14.62
C ILE A 71 6.42 10.49 15.10
N GLY A 72 5.46 10.30 14.19
CA GLY A 72 4.07 9.94 14.50
C GLY A 72 3.70 8.48 14.25
N ILE A 73 4.58 7.66 13.66
CA ILE A 73 4.40 6.21 13.53
C ILE A 73 4.80 5.57 14.87
N GLY A 74 4.00 5.82 15.90
CA GLY A 74 4.25 5.41 17.29
C GLY A 74 3.93 3.94 17.57
N GLY A 75 4.34 3.03 16.69
CA GLY A 75 4.19 1.60 16.88
C GLY A 75 5.19 0.84 16.01
N PRO A 76 5.64 -0.36 16.42
CA PRO A 76 6.49 -1.16 15.56
C PRO A 76 5.75 -1.39 14.24
N ILE A 77 6.39 -1.05 13.12
CA ILE A 77 5.96 -1.46 11.79
C ILE A 77 6.10 -2.99 11.80
N HIS A 78 5.06 -3.68 12.24
CA HIS A 78 5.01 -5.15 12.31
C HIS A 78 4.76 -5.79 10.95
N GLU A 79 4.68 -4.98 9.89
CA GLU A 79 4.40 -5.43 8.54
C GLU A 79 5.68 -5.40 7.69
N PRO A 80 5.91 -6.45 6.89
CA PRO A 80 7.22 -6.74 6.34
C PRO A 80 7.66 -5.60 5.42
N SER A 81 8.83 -5.02 5.72
CA SER A 81 9.66 -4.20 4.81
C SER A 81 9.25 -2.75 4.48
N LEU A 82 8.42 -2.07 5.29
CA LEU A 82 8.23 -0.62 5.12
C LEU A 82 9.36 0.19 5.79
N ASN A 83 10.24 0.74 4.97
CA ASN A 83 11.31 1.64 5.39
C ASN A 83 10.72 3.05 5.62
N GLU A 84 10.80 3.58 6.84
CA GLU A 84 10.27 4.91 7.20
C GLU A 84 10.72 6.05 6.26
N PRO A 85 12.01 6.14 5.86
CA PRO A 85 12.47 7.05 4.82
C PRO A 85 11.67 6.99 3.51
N GLU A 86 11.36 5.79 3.01
CA GLU A 86 10.63 5.63 1.75
C GLU A 86 9.19 6.10 1.91
N LEU A 87 8.55 5.74 3.01
CA LEU A 87 7.18 6.18 3.31
C LEU A 87 7.07 7.71 3.42
N GLY A 88 8.05 8.37 4.04
CA GLY A 88 8.08 9.83 4.13
C GLY A 88 8.25 10.51 2.79
N VAL A 89 9.14 10.01 1.93
CA VAL A 89 9.32 10.52 0.56
C VAL A 89 8.04 10.32 -0.25
N THR A 90 7.44 9.14 -0.19
CA THR A 90 6.21 8.84 -0.93
C THR A 90 5.04 9.67 -0.45
N ALA A 91 4.90 9.90 0.86
CA ALA A 91 3.86 10.79 1.41
C ALA A 91 4.02 12.23 0.94
N SER A 92 5.26 12.75 0.87
CA SER A 92 5.52 14.07 0.29
C SER A 92 5.12 14.12 -1.18
N GLN A 93 5.57 13.14 -1.96
CA GLN A 93 5.27 13.06 -3.39
C GLN A 93 3.77 12.91 -3.69
N ALA A 94 3.06 12.14 -2.87
CA ALA A 94 1.60 11.98 -2.97
C ALA A 94 0.89 13.33 -2.80
N LEU A 95 1.29 14.10 -1.79
CA LEU A 95 0.73 15.43 -1.53
C LEU A 95 1.13 16.47 -2.58
N GLU A 96 2.37 16.44 -3.05
CA GLU A 96 2.89 17.41 -4.04
C GLU A 96 2.30 17.19 -5.42
N ASN A 97 2.08 15.93 -5.82
CA ASN A 97 1.57 15.58 -7.14
C ASN A 97 0.07 15.29 -7.18
N ASP A 98 -0.59 15.25 -6.01
CA ASP A 98 -2.00 14.86 -5.87
C ASP A 98 -2.29 13.48 -6.51
N CYS A 99 -1.38 12.53 -6.27
CA CYS A 99 -1.40 11.19 -6.86
C CYS A 99 -1.30 10.10 -5.80
N ILE A 100 -1.90 8.94 -6.08
CA ILE A 100 -1.78 7.74 -5.25
C ILE A 100 -0.47 7.02 -5.59
N TYR A 101 0.27 6.67 -4.56
CA TYR A 101 1.49 5.88 -4.68
C TYR A 101 1.40 4.61 -3.86
N TYR A 102 2.20 3.62 -4.24
CA TYR A 102 2.28 2.33 -3.57
C TYR A 102 3.65 2.12 -2.96
N VAL A 103 3.70 1.63 -1.71
CA VAL A 103 4.96 1.33 -0.99
C VAL A 103 4.89 -0.07 -0.40
N GLY A 104 6.02 -0.77 -0.40
CA GLY A 104 6.14 -2.09 0.23
C GLY A 104 5.24 -3.15 -0.41
N GLY A 105 4.97 -3.03 -1.70
CA GLY A 105 4.16 -4.00 -2.44
C GLY A 105 4.90 -5.34 -2.56
N ILE A 106 4.33 -6.40 -1.99
CA ILE A 106 4.80 -7.78 -2.14
C ILE A 106 3.69 -8.57 -2.82
N SER A 107 4.02 -9.25 -3.93
CA SER A 107 3.11 -10.12 -4.67
C SER A 107 2.98 -11.48 -3.98
N SER A 108 1.92 -12.24 -4.28
CA SER A 108 1.71 -13.57 -3.71
C SER A 108 2.85 -14.52 -4.06
N GLU A 109 3.33 -14.51 -5.30
CA GLU A 109 4.48 -15.33 -5.73
C GLU A 109 5.74 -15.02 -4.92
N ALA A 110 6.01 -13.74 -4.64
CA ALA A 110 7.16 -13.34 -3.83
C ALA A 110 7.04 -13.74 -2.34
N LEU A 111 5.81 -13.80 -1.80
CA LEU A 111 5.55 -14.31 -0.46
C LEU A 111 5.81 -15.81 -0.38
N GLU A 112 5.27 -16.57 -1.33
CA GLU A 112 5.43 -18.03 -1.39
C GLU A 112 6.91 -18.42 -1.54
N TYR A 113 7.66 -17.73 -2.41
CA TYR A 113 9.10 -17.95 -2.58
C TYR A 113 9.92 -17.60 -1.32
N GLY A 114 9.48 -16.61 -0.54
CA GLY A 114 10.09 -16.23 0.73
C GLY A 114 9.86 -17.26 1.84
N GLU A 115 8.70 -17.92 1.86
CA GLU A 115 8.40 -19.02 2.78
C GLU A 115 9.19 -20.29 2.43
N GLU A 116 9.41 -20.58 1.15
CA GLU A 116 10.21 -21.74 0.70
C GLU A 116 11.69 -21.64 1.08
N LEU A 117 12.30 -20.45 1.01
CA LEU A 117 13.70 -20.23 1.40
C LEU A 117 13.91 -20.18 2.92
N GLY A 118 12.85 -20.01 3.71
CA GLY A 118 12.88 -20.08 5.18
C GLY A 118 12.92 -21.50 5.75
N HIS A 119 12.83 -22.52 4.89
CA HIS A 119 12.73 -23.93 5.25
C HIS A 119 13.98 -24.76 4.91
N GLU A 120 15.16 -24.14 4.77
CA GLU A 120 16.46 -24.83 4.59
C GLU A 120 17.42 -24.73 5.79
N GLU A 121 16.96 -24.37 6.99
CA GLU A 121 17.75 -24.56 8.22
C GLU A 121 17.30 -25.81 8.99
N GLY A 122 17.75 -26.98 8.52
CA GLY A 122 17.63 -28.29 9.18
C GLY A 122 18.90 -29.11 9.06
#